data_AF-F4NYC0-F1
#
_entry.id   AF-F4NYC0-F1
#
_cell.length_a   1.000
_cell.length_b   1.000
_cell.length_c   1.000
_cell.angle_alpha   90.00
_cell.angle_beta   90.00
_cell.angle_gamma   90.00
#
_symmetry.space_group_name_H-M   'P 1'
#
loop_
_entity.id
_entity.type
_entity.pdbx_description
1 polymer ?
#
loop_
_entity_poly.entity_id
_entity_poly.type
_entity_poly.pdbx_seq_one_letter_code
_entity_poly.pdbx_strand_id
1 'polypeptide(L)'
;MKLSIALSSILAVCSVTTATPVLSTATTSVESTSTTVSPNAIATSGPDYLKYPSPYDEYTSHCHPISLEMLMLLEEFVLIGLGCDALSDEIDERRVKIYAEVDIMDELQERFDTVMGDSSNYGLGNLDLEAAIRTQHELLEKLHKESMGLLGKHWNGVQESDKLLITLETYFRQNFISDETEVYDIADPNEFLEFRRCHEFLRSHLSQSQSQP
;
A
#
# COMPACT_ATOMS: atom_id res chain seq x y z
N MET A 1 -36.22 19.08 6.18
CA MET A 1 -35.28 18.69 7.26
C MET A 1 -33.89 19.05 6.77
N LYS A 2 -33.11 19.83 7.53
CA LYS A 2 -31.75 20.21 7.11
C LYS A 2 -30.81 19.04 7.40
N LEU A 3 -30.37 18.33 6.36
CA LEU A 3 -29.33 17.30 6.45
C LEU A 3 -27.98 18.01 6.60
N SER A 4 -27.59 18.23 7.85
CA SER A 4 -26.28 18.77 8.20
C SER A 4 -25.27 17.63 8.09
N ILE A 5 -24.68 17.43 6.92
CA ILE A 5 -23.60 16.48 6.73
C ILE A 5 -22.32 17.16 7.23
N ALA A 6 -21.89 16.80 8.44
CA ALA A 6 -20.61 17.19 8.99
C ALA A 6 -19.48 16.41 8.29
N LEU A 7 -19.12 16.77 7.06
CA LEU A 7 -17.98 16.18 6.33
C LEU A 7 -16.63 16.86 6.65
N SER A 8 -16.62 17.82 7.59
CA SER A 8 -15.50 18.74 7.82
C SER A 8 -14.28 18.15 8.55
N SER A 9 -14.30 16.88 8.96
CA SER A 9 -13.31 16.36 9.92
C SER A 9 -12.17 15.52 9.33
N ILE A 10 -12.11 15.29 8.01
CA ILE A 10 -11.19 14.27 7.44
C ILE A 10 -10.09 14.84 6.52
N LEU A 11 -10.14 16.11 6.12
CA LEU A 11 -9.12 16.70 5.22
C LEU A 11 -7.77 17.05 5.89
N ALA A 12 -7.55 16.68 7.15
CA ALA A 12 -6.40 17.17 7.94
C ALA A 12 -5.22 16.20 8.10
N VAL A 13 -5.17 15.07 7.38
CA VAL A 13 -4.03 14.13 7.48
C VAL A 13 -3.56 13.77 6.08
N CYS A 14 -2.23 13.80 5.90
CA CYS A 14 -1.44 13.53 4.69
C CYS A 14 -1.01 14.77 3.89
N SER A 15 -0.30 15.70 4.55
CA SER A 15 0.70 16.52 3.88
C SER A 15 2.00 15.72 3.79
N VAL A 16 2.23 15.03 2.68
CA VAL A 16 3.53 14.40 2.36
C VAL A 16 4.10 15.11 1.14
N THR A 17 5.29 15.66 1.32
CA THR A 17 6.09 16.36 0.31
C THR A 17 6.35 15.45 -0.90
N THR A 18 5.73 15.73 -2.04
CA THR A 18 6.00 15.04 -3.30
C THR A 18 7.29 15.57 -3.93
N ALA A 19 8.36 14.77 -3.88
CA ALA A 19 9.47 14.91 -4.80
C ALA A 19 9.11 14.17 -6.08
N THR A 20 9.04 14.89 -7.19
CA THR A 20 8.65 14.39 -8.52
C THR A 20 9.73 13.46 -9.11
N PRO A 21 9.39 12.23 -9.55
CA PRO A 21 10.29 11.46 -10.40
C PRO A 21 10.05 11.82 -11.87
N VAL A 22 11.15 12.16 -12.54
CA VAL A 22 11.22 12.45 -13.98
C VAL A 22 11.04 11.14 -14.76
N LEU A 23 10.02 11.13 -15.63
CA LEU A 23 9.71 10.03 -16.55
C LEU A 23 10.85 9.84 -17.56
N SER A 24 11.41 8.63 -17.66
CA SER A 24 12.24 8.21 -18.80
C SER A 24 11.62 7.00 -19.47
N THR A 25 11.09 7.23 -20.67
CA THR A 25 10.50 6.24 -21.57
C THR A 25 11.60 5.40 -22.21
N ALA A 26 11.45 4.07 -22.19
CA ALA A 26 12.10 3.19 -23.15
C ALA A 26 11.16 2.02 -23.48
N THR A 27 10.55 2.11 -24.66
CA THR A 27 9.75 1.09 -25.32
C THR A 27 10.68 0.06 -25.96
N THR A 28 10.49 -1.23 -25.69
CA THR A 28 10.78 -2.29 -26.68
C THR A 28 9.86 -3.49 -26.48
N SER A 29 9.14 -3.79 -27.55
CA SER A 29 8.24 -4.93 -27.76
C SER A 29 9.02 -6.24 -27.88
N VAL A 30 8.51 -7.31 -27.26
CA VAL A 30 8.69 -8.69 -27.72
C VAL A 30 7.38 -9.45 -27.48
N GLU A 31 6.71 -9.80 -28.58
CA GLU A 31 5.67 -10.83 -28.68
C GLU A 31 6.21 -12.19 -28.21
N SER A 32 5.41 -12.98 -27.48
CA SER A 32 5.41 -14.43 -27.65
C SER A 32 4.15 -15.11 -27.12
N THR A 33 3.84 -16.18 -27.84
CA THR A 33 2.54 -16.83 -28.03
C THR A 33 2.09 -17.71 -26.87
N SER A 34 0.77 -17.76 -26.71
CA SER A 34 -0.03 -18.68 -25.91
C SER A 34 0.41 -20.15 -25.95
N THR A 35 0.46 -20.81 -24.79
CA THR A 35 0.08 -22.21 -24.65
C THR A 35 -0.65 -22.46 -23.33
N THR A 36 -1.91 -22.86 -23.47
CA THR A 36 -2.84 -23.34 -22.45
C THR A 36 -2.41 -24.71 -21.91
N VAL A 37 -2.17 -24.84 -20.61
CA VAL A 37 -2.26 -26.13 -19.90
C VAL A 37 -2.76 -25.88 -18.47
N SER A 38 -4.01 -26.29 -18.20
CA SER A 38 -4.50 -26.53 -16.83
C SER A 38 -4.05 -27.92 -16.39
N PRO A 39 -3.70 -28.11 -15.11
CA PRO A 39 -4.58 -28.98 -14.34
C PRO A 39 -4.78 -28.54 -12.88
N ASN A 40 -6.04 -28.68 -12.45
CA ASN A 40 -6.43 -28.86 -11.06
C ASN A 40 -5.60 -29.96 -10.39
N ALA A 41 -5.03 -29.67 -9.22
CA ALA A 41 -4.78 -30.67 -8.18
C ALA A 41 -4.89 -30.00 -6.80
N ILE A 42 -5.92 -30.39 -6.06
CA ILE A 42 -6.09 -30.12 -4.64
C ILE A 42 -5.04 -30.95 -3.89
N ALA A 43 -4.16 -30.31 -3.13
CA ALA A 43 -3.35 -30.98 -2.13
C ALA A 43 -3.34 -30.15 -0.85
N THR A 44 -3.97 -30.71 0.18
CA THR A 44 -3.89 -30.28 1.57
C THR A 44 -2.50 -30.62 2.11
N SER A 45 -1.72 -29.64 2.54
CA SER A 45 -0.49 -29.90 3.31
C SER A 45 0.00 -28.67 4.09
N GLY A 46 -0.25 -28.65 5.41
CA GLY A 46 0.58 -28.00 6.45
C GLY A 46 0.90 -26.49 6.31
N PRO A 47 1.46 -25.87 7.36
CA PRO A 47 2.07 -24.55 7.20
C PRO A 47 3.28 -24.70 6.26
N ASP A 48 3.26 -24.00 5.13
CA ASP A 48 4.39 -23.87 4.22
C ASP A 48 5.55 -23.22 4.97
N TYR A 49 6.48 -24.04 5.45
CA TYR A 49 7.77 -23.55 5.90
C TYR A 49 8.51 -23.01 4.68
N LEU A 50 8.85 -21.73 4.77
CA LEU A 50 9.55 -20.89 3.81
C LEU A 50 10.52 -21.69 2.92
N LYS A 51 10.29 -21.61 1.60
CA LYS A 51 11.19 -22.14 0.58
C LYS A 51 12.56 -21.49 0.79
N TYR A 52 13.55 -22.30 1.16
CA TYR A 52 14.92 -21.87 1.40
C TYR A 52 15.43 -21.01 0.22
N PRO A 53 16.00 -19.82 0.45
CA PRO A 53 16.54 -19.01 -0.63
C PRO A 53 17.66 -19.78 -1.33
N SER A 54 17.49 -20.06 -2.62
CA SER A 54 18.54 -20.56 -3.49
C SER A 54 18.73 -19.55 -4.64
N PRO A 55 19.98 -19.24 -5.03
CA PRO A 55 21.23 -19.84 -4.53
C PRO A 55 21.86 -18.97 -3.44
N TYR A 56 22.30 -19.62 -2.36
CA TYR A 56 23.01 -19.05 -1.22
C TYR A 56 24.19 -18.12 -1.63
N ASP A 57 24.77 -18.33 -2.81
CA ASP A 57 25.90 -17.56 -3.37
C ASP A 57 25.55 -16.10 -3.68
N GLU A 58 24.33 -15.82 -4.14
CA GLU A 58 23.93 -14.45 -4.50
C GLU A 58 23.71 -13.61 -3.23
N TYR A 59 22.98 -14.18 -2.26
CA TYR A 59 22.75 -13.56 -0.95
C TYR A 59 24.04 -13.36 -0.16
N THR A 60 24.96 -14.32 -0.17
CA THR A 60 26.22 -14.20 0.58
C THR A 60 27.08 -13.03 0.08
N SER A 61 27.00 -12.64 -1.19
CA SER A 61 27.77 -11.49 -1.70
C SER A 61 27.23 -10.14 -1.22
N HIS A 62 25.91 -10.02 -1.03
CA HIS A 62 25.25 -8.76 -0.69
C HIS A 62 24.88 -8.62 0.79
N CYS A 63 24.69 -9.74 1.49
CA CYS A 63 24.19 -9.77 2.85
C CYS A 63 25.20 -10.28 3.88
N HIS A 64 26.39 -10.73 3.49
CA HIS A 64 27.42 -11.08 4.47
C HIS A 64 27.89 -9.84 5.25
N PRO A 65 28.08 -9.93 6.59
CA PRO A 65 28.08 -11.12 7.44
C PRO A 65 26.78 -11.34 8.25
N ILE A 66 25.63 -10.89 7.75
CA ILE A 66 24.33 -11.10 8.41
C ILE A 66 24.04 -12.60 8.55
N SER A 67 23.58 -13.02 9.72
CA SER A 67 23.23 -14.41 9.99
C SER A 67 22.03 -14.84 9.12
N LEU A 68 21.93 -16.14 8.82
CA LEU A 68 20.80 -16.66 8.03
C LEU A 68 19.43 -16.38 8.68
N GLU A 69 19.35 -16.51 10.01
CA GLU A 69 18.14 -16.18 10.77
C GLU A 69 17.73 -14.73 10.57
N MET A 70 18.69 -13.81 10.67
CA MET A 70 18.41 -12.40 10.48
C MET A 70 18.16 -12.03 9.01
N LEU A 71 18.75 -12.76 8.07
CA LEU A 71 18.43 -12.62 6.65
C LEU A 71 16.95 -12.94 6.36
N MET A 72 16.40 -14.00 6.96
CA MET A 72 14.97 -14.33 6.81
C MET A 72 14.07 -13.22 7.37
N LEU A 73 14.41 -12.65 8.53
CA LEU A 73 13.65 -11.53 9.12
C LEU A 73 13.74 -10.27 8.25
N LEU A 74 14.91 -10.00 7.66
CA LEU A 74 15.08 -8.87 6.75
C LEU A 74 14.32 -9.07 5.44
N GLU A 75 14.25 -10.29 4.91
CA GLU A 75 13.42 -10.65 3.76
C GLU A 75 11.94 -10.41 4.05
N GLU A 76 11.45 -10.85 5.22
CA GLU A 76 10.08 -10.62 5.67
C GLU A 76 9.77 -9.13 5.83
N PHE A 77 10.68 -8.38 6.45
CA PHE A 77 10.59 -6.92 6.58
C PHE A 77 10.46 -6.24 5.22
N VAL A 78 11.27 -6.63 4.23
CA VAL A 78 11.20 -6.10 2.87
C VAL A 78 9.88 -6.45 2.18
N LEU A 79 9.39 -7.69 2.31
CA LEU A 79 8.13 -8.13 1.73
C LEU A 79 6.93 -7.36 2.31
N ILE A 80 6.91 -7.14 3.62
CA ILE A 80 5.88 -6.33 4.27
C ILE A 80 5.94 -4.89 3.75
N GLY A 81 7.14 -4.31 3.65
CA GLY A 81 7.35 -2.97 3.10
C GLY A 81 6.79 -2.83 1.67
N LEU A 82 7.10 -3.77 0.78
CA LEU A 82 6.56 -3.78 -0.59
C LEU A 82 5.04 -3.92 -0.62
N GLY A 83 4.47 -4.75 0.27
CA GLY A 83 3.03 -4.88 0.43
C GLY A 83 2.37 -3.58 0.92
N CYS A 84 3.01 -2.86 1.85
CA CYS A 84 2.56 -1.55 2.33
C CYS A 84 2.63 -0.50 1.21
N ASP A 85 3.70 -0.46 0.42
CA ASP A 85 3.81 0.46 -0.72
C ASP A 85 2.66 0.24 -1.71
N ALA A 86 2.40 -1.02 -2.09
CA ALA A 86 1.29 -1.36 -3.00
C ALA A 86 -0.08 -0.99 -2.43
N LEU A 87 -0.30 -1.20 -1.13
CA LEU A 87 -1.52 -0.77 -0.45
C LEU A 87 -1.65 0.76 -0.41
N SER A 88 -0.54 1.48 -0.23
CA SER A 88 -0.51 2.94 -0.26
C SER A 88 -0.94 3.48 -1.62
N ASP A 89 -0.41 2.89 -2.70
CA ASP A 89 -0.79 3.24 -4.07
C ASP A 89 -2.30 3.00 -4.32
N GLU A 90 -2.84 1.86 -3.87
CA GLU A 90 -4.27 1.56 -4.01
C GLU A 90 -5.15 2.53 -3.19
N ILE A 91 -4.70 2.93 -2.00
CA ILE A 91 -5.38 3.92 -1.16
C ILE A 91 -5.43 5.28 -1.86
N ASP A 92 -4.31 5.73 -2.45
CA ASP A 92 -4.26 7.01 -3.15
C ASP A 92 -5.12 7.00 -4.42
N GLU A 93 -5.14 5.91 -5.19
CA GLU A 93 -6.05 5.75 -6.34
C GLU A 93 -7.52 5.83 -5.90
N ARG A 94 -7.88 5.17 -4.80
CA ARG A 94 -9.24 5.22 -4.24
C ARG A 94 -9.60 6.60 -3.72
N ARG A 95 -8.65 7.32 -3.12
CA ARG A 95 -8.87 8.70 -2.67
C ARG A 95 -9.26 9.60 -3.83
N VAL A 96 -8.57 9.50 -4.97
CA VAL A 96 -8.91 10.26 -6.19
C VAL A 96 -10.32 9.94 -6.67
N LYS A 97 -10.71 8.66 -6.70
CA LYS A 97 -12.08 8.26 -7.08
C LYS A 97 -13.12 8.83 -6.13
N ILE A 98 -12.88 8.75 -4.81
CA ILE A 98 -13.80 9.31 -3.81
C ILE A 98 -14.00 10.81 -4.03
N TYR A 99 -12.94 11.58 -4.29
CA TYR A 99 -13.09 13.00 -4.57
C TYR A 99 -13.95 13.28 -5.81
N ALA A 100 -13.73 12.55 -6.91
CA ALA A 100 -14.55 12.68 -8.10
C ALA A 100 -16.04 12.36 -7.85
N GLU A 101 -16.33 11.32 -7.07
CA GLU A 101 -17.70 10.93 -6.73
C GLU A 101 -18.37 11.90 -5.74
N VAL A 102 -17.60 12.59 -4.89
CA VAL A 102 -18.08 13.66 -4.01
C VAL A 102 -18.44 14.90 -4.83
N ASP A 103 -17.63 15.29 -5.80
CA ASP A 103 -17.94 16.42 -6.69
C ASP A 103 -19.28 16.20 -7.44
N ILE A 104 -19.51 14.97 -7.93
CA ILE A 104 -20.78 14.60 -8.57
C ILE A 104 -21.94 14.71 -7.57
N MET A 105 -21.76 14.27 -6.32
CA MET A 105 -22.79 14.38 -5.29
C MET A 105 -23.15 15.85 -5.01
N ASP A 106 -22.15 16.72 -4.91
CA ASP A 106 -22.36 18.15 -4.67
C ASP A 106 -23.14 18.80 -5.82
N GLU A 107 -22.83 18.47 -7.09
CA GLU A 107 -23.60 18.93 -8.25
C GLU A 107 -25.05 18.44 -8.24
N LEU A 108 -25.28 17.17 -7.87
CA LEU A 108 -26.63 16.60 -7.77
C LEU A 108 -27.44 17.29 -6.66
N GLN A 109 -26.80 17.56 -5.53
CA GLN A 109 -27.44 18.23 -4.38
C GLN A 109 -27.79 19.68 -4.71
N GLU A 110 -26.91 20.43 -5.39
CA GLU A 110 -27.19 21.81 -5.83
C GLU A 110 -28.39 21.87 -6.78
N ARG A 111 -28.46 20.94 -7.74
CA ARG A 111 -29.60 20.84 -8.65
C ARG A 111 -30.90 20.53 -7.89
N PHE A 112 -30.82 19.65 -6.90
CA PHE A 112 -31.99 19.28 -6.10
C PHE A 112 -32.51 20.47 -5.29
N ASP A 113 -31.60 21.21 -4.64
CA ASP A 113 -31.95 22.39 -3.87
C ASP A 113 -32.55 23.50 -4.75
N THR A 114 -32.04 23.67 -5.98
CA THR A 114 -32.59 24.60 -6.97
C THR A 114 -34.04 24.24 -7.35
N VAL A 115 -34.29 22.96 -7.66
CA VAL A 115 -35.63 22.47 -8.03
C VAL A 115 -36.60 22.58 -6.84
N MET A 116 -36.15 22.30 -5.63
CA MET A 116 -36.94 22.44 -4.40
C MET A 116 -37.29 23.89 -4.06
N GLY A 117 -36.41 24.84 -4.39
CA GLY A 117 -36.67 26.28 -4.24
C GLY A 117 -37.78 26.79 -5.16
N ASP A 118 -37.89 26.22 -6.36
CA ASP A 118 -38.93 26.54 -7.34
C ASP A 118 -40.20 25.69 -7.13
N SER A 119 -41.05 26.13 -6.19
CA SER A 119 -42.33 25.52 -5.78
C SER A 119 -43.35 25.15 -6.88
N SER A 120 -43.10 25.51 -8.15
CA SER A 120 -43.98 25.26 -9.29
C SER A 120 -43.68 23.95 -10.04
N ASN A 121 -42.56 23.27 -9.75
CA ASN A 121 -42.01 22.21 -10.60
C ASN A 121 -41.85 20.83 -9.92
N TYR A 122 -42.67 20.55 -8.90
CA TYR A 122 -42.73 19.21 -8.27
C TYR A 122 -43.34 18.18 -9.24
N GLY A 123 -42.49 17.50 -10.01
CA GLY A 123 -42.86 16.48 -11.00
C GLY A 123 -41.85 15.33 -11.12
N LEU A 124 -41.94 14.54 -12.20
CA LEU A 124 -41.16 13.32 -12.44
C LEU A 124 -39.63 13.53 -12.37
N GLY A 125 -39.14 14.70 -12.82
CA GLY A 125 -37.71 15.05 -12.77
C GLY A 125 -37.14 15.16 -11.35
N ASN A 126 -37.99 15.35 -10.33
CA ASN A 126 -37.57 15.34 -8.93
C ASN A 126 -37.34 13.89 -8.42
N LEU A 127 -38.13 12.92 -8.90
CA LEU A 127 -37.96 11.50 -8.56
C LEU A 127 -36.68 10.91 -9.17
N ASP A 128 -36.35 11.28 -10.40
CA ASP A 128 -35.12 10.84 -11.06
C ASP A 128 -33.88 11.40 -10.35
N LEU A 129 -33.95 12.67 -9.91
CA LEU A 129 -32.86 13.31 -9.17
C LEU A 129 -32.68 12.73 -7.76
N GLU A 130 -33.78 12.47 -7.05
CA GLU A 130 -33.75 11.78 -5.75
C GLU A 130 -33.17 10.36 -5.89
N ALA A 131 -33.52 9.64 -6.95
CA ALA A 131 -32.94 8.32 -7.23
C ALA A 131 -31.43 8.41 -7.52
N ALA A 132 -31.00 9.39 -8.31
CA ALA A 132 -29.58 9.62 -8.60
C ALA A 132 -28.78 9.94 -7.33
N ILE A 133 -29.29 10.82 -6.46
CA ILE A 133 -28.66 11.15 -5.17
C ILE A 133 -28.53 9.88 -4.31
N ARG A 134 -29.58 9.06 -4.21
CA ARG A 134 -29.52 7.81 -3.45
C ARG A 134 -28.44 6.87 -3.99
N THR A 135 -28.40 6.65 -5.31
CA THR A 135 -27.38 5.79 -5.93
C THR A 135 -25.97 6.32 -5.71
N GLN A 136 -25.78 7.64 -5.79
CA GLN A 136 -24.49 8.28 -5.53
C GLN A 136 -24.04 8.08 -4.07
N HIS A 137 -24.99 8.15 -3.11
CA HIS A 137 -24.71 7.92 -1.70
C HIS A 137 -24.30 6.47 -1.42
N GLU A 138 -25.00 5.49 -2.02
CA GLU A 138 -24.67 4.07 -1.91
C GLU A 138 -23.26 3.77 -2.48
N LEU A 139 -22.89 4.43 -3.59
CA LEU A 139 -21.57 4.31 -4.18
C LEU A 139 -20.48 4.86 -3.26
N LEU A 140 -20.68 6.07 -2.71
CA LEU A 140 -19.75 6.70 -1.78
C LEU A 140 -19.57 5.87 -0.50
N GLU A 141 -20.66 5.32 0.06
CA GLU A 141 -20.60 4.44 1.23
C GLU A 141 -19.78 3.18 0.94
N LYS A 142 -19.99 2.57 -0.22
CA LYS A 142 -19.21 1.40 -0.67
C LYS A 142 -17.72 1.74 -0.78
N LEU A 143 -17.39 2.82 -1.49
CA LEU A 143 -16.00 3.26 -1.67
C LEU A 143 -15.32 3.55 -0.33
N HIS A 144 -16.04 4.21 0.59
CA HIS A 144 -15.55 4.50 1.92
C HIS A 144 -15.23 3.22 2.71
N LYS A 145 -16.15 2.24 2.71
CA LYS A 145 -15.95 0.97 3.42
C LYS A 145 -14.74 0.20 2.89
N GLU A 146 -14.59 0.13 1.58
CA GLU A 146 -13.45 -0.55 0.98
C GLU A 146 -12.13 0.19 1.28
N SER A 147 -12.12 1.52 1.24
CA SER A 147 -10.95 2.34 1.59
C SER A 147 -10.53 2.14 3.05
N MET A 148 -11.49 2.07 3.98
CA MET A 148 -11.22 1.76 5.39
C MET A 148 -10.62 0.36 5.56
N GLY A 149 -11.06 -0.61 4.75
CA GLY A 149 -10.49 -1.95 4.73
C GLY A 149 -9.01 -1.96 4.32
N LEU A 150 -8.65 -1.20 3.29
CA LEU A 150 -7.25 -1.06 2.89
C LEU A 150 -6.40 -0.35 3.93
N LEU A 151 -6.90 0.74 4.49
CA LEU A 151 -6.18 1.49 5.53
C LEU A 151 -5.88 0.61 6.73
N GLY A 152 -6.83 -0.24 7.13
CA GLY A 152 -6.63 -1.24 8.19
C GLY A 152 -5.53 -2.25 7.85
N LYS A 153 -5.48 -2.76 6.62
CA LYS A 153 -4.41 -3.68 6.17
C LYS A 153 -3.06 -2.99 6.15
N HIS A 154 -2.99 -1.79 5.59
CA HIS A 154 -1.76 -0.99 5.54
C HIS A 154 -1.22 -0.73 6.95
N TRP A 155 -2.10 -0.29 7.86
CA TRP A 155 -1.74 -0.06 9.26
C TRP A 155 -1.21 -1.32 9.95
N ASN A 156 -1.86 -2.47 9.73
CA ASN A 156 -1.38 -3.73 10.28
C ASN A 156 0.00 -4.11 9.74
N GLY A 157 0.24 -3.93 8.43
CA GLY A 157 1.55 -4.14 7.82
C GLY A 157 2.63 -3.25 8.43
N VAL A 158 2.35 -1.95 8.60
CA VAL A 158 3.27 -1.01 9.27
C VAL A 158 3.59 -1.47 10.69
N GLN A 159 2.60 -1.91 11.47
CA GLN A 159 2.85 -2.40 12.83
C GLN A 159 3.71 -3.66 12.88
N GLU A 160 3.54 -4.61 11.94
CA GLU A 160 4.41 -5.79 11.87
C GLU A 160 5.82 -5.40 11.41
N SER A 161 5.93 -4.48 10.45
CA SER A 161 7.20 -3.91 9.99
C SER A 161 7.98 -3.26 11.14
N ASP A 162 7.32 -2.47 11.99
CA ASP A 162 7.94 -1.82 13.15
C ASP A 162 8.51 -2.83 14.15
N LYS A 163 7.83 -3.96 14.38
CA LYS A 163 8.32 -5.02 15.29
C LYS A 163 9.58 -5.69 14.74
N LEU A 164 9.59 -5.96 13.43
CA LEU A 164 10.76 -6.54 12.76
C LEU A 164 11.92 -5.54 12.77
N LEU A 165 11.65 -4.25 12.55
CA LEU A 165 12.65 -3.20 12.57
C LEU A 165 13.37 -3.14 13.93
N ILE A 166 12.65 -3.16 15.05
CA ILE A 166 13.24 -3.18 16.40
C ILE A 166 14.15 -4.41 16.61
N THR A 167 13.76 -5.56 16.07
CA THR A 167 14.55 -6.80 16.16
C THR A 167 15.84 -6.68 15.35
N LEU A 168 15.73 -6.16 14.13
CA LEU A 168 16.86 -5.87 13.24
C LEU A 168 17.81 -4.86 13.89
N GLU A 169 17.31 -3.73 14.38
CA GLU A 169 18.06 -2.70 15.12
C GLU A 169 18.90 -3.31 16.24
N THR A 170 18.26 -4.14 17.07
CA THR A 170 18.91 -4.78 18.22
C THR A 170 20.07 -5.67 17.77
N TYR A 171 19.86 -6.47 16.73
CA TYR A 171 20.91 -7.33 16.17
C TYR A 171 22.07 -6.54 15.59
N PHE A 172 21.79 -5.53 14.75
CA PHE A 172 22.86 -4.75 14.13
C PHE A 172 23.67 -3.99 15.18
N ARG A 173 23.01 -3.45 16.20
CA ARG A 173 23.69 -2.83 17.34
C ARG A 173 24.66 -3.79 18.03
N GLN A 174 24.21 -5.00 18.34
CA GLN A 174 24.99 -5.98 19.11
C GLN A 174 26.17 -6.56 18.32
N ASN A 175 26.06 -6.65 17.00
CA ASN A 175 27.02 -7.39 16.17
C ASN A 175 27.94 -6.47 15.35
N PHE A 176 27.59 -5.20 15.17
CA PHE A 176 28.32 -4.28 14.27
C PHE A 176 28.76 -2.97 14.93
N ILE A 177 28.32 -2.66 16.17
CA ILE A 177 28.93 -1.58 16.95
C ILE A 177 30.08 -2.14 17.79
N SER A 178 31.28 -1.59 17.63
CA SER A 178 32.42 -1.86 18.51
C SER A 178 32.33 -1.02 19.80
N ASP A 179 32.68 -1.62 20.93
CA ASP A 179 32.65 -1.09 22.32
C ASP A 179 33.34 0.28 22.57
N GLU A 180 33.95 0.91 21.57
CA GLU A 180 34.74 2.15 21.73
C GLU A 180 34.00 3.45 21.36
N THR A 181 32.77 3.38 20.87
CA THR A 181 31.95 4.57 20.66
C THR A 181 30.89 4.68 21.75
N GLU A 182 30.95 5.74 22.56
CA GLU A 182 29.82 6.21 23.36
C GLU A 182 28.68 6.60 22.41
N VAL A 183 27.94 5.59 21.94
CA VAL A 183 26.85 5.79 21.01
C VAL A 183 25.58 6.11 21.80
N TYR A 184 25.44 7.39 22.14
CA TYR A 184 24.12 7.97 22.26
C TYR A 184 23.42 7.84 20.89
N ASP A 185 22.25 7.20 20.89
CA ASP A 185 21.18 7.42 19.90
C ASP A 185 21.33 6.93 18.44
N ILE A 186 22.12 5.89 18.12
CA ILE A 186 21.92 5.20 16.83
C ILE A 186 20.59 4.45 16.93
N ALA A 187 19.52 4.99 16.34
CA ALA A 187 18.17 4.42 16.38
C ALA A 187 17.73 3.80 15.05
N ASP A 188 18.49 3.97 13.96
CA ASP A 188 18.06 3.56 12.62
C ASP A 188 19.01 2.48 12.02
N PRO A 189 18.50 1.28 11.63
CA PRO A 189 19.30 0.26 10.96
C PRO A 189 19.98 0.73 9.68
N ASN A 190 19.44 1.77 9.02
CA ASN A 190 20.02 2.33 7.81
C ASN A 190 21.41 2.93 8.01
N GLU A 191 21.81 3.16 9.26
CA GLU A 191 23.16 3.60 9.62
C GLU A 191 24.21 2.48 9.45
N PHE A 192 23.80 1.20 9.49
CA PHE A 192 24.68 0.07 9.25
C PHE A 192 24.82 -0.21 7.75
N LEU A 193 26.05 -0.25 7.26
CA LEU A 193 26.34 -0.49 5.84
C LEU A 193 25.84 -1.87 5.40
N GLU A 194 25.97 -2.86 6.27
CA GLU A 194 25.57 -4.24 6.07
C GLU A 194 24.04 -4.35 5.93
N PHE A 195 23.29 -3.67 6.80
CA PHE A 195 21.83 -3.59 6.69
C PHE A 195 21.42 -2.97 5.36
N ARG A 196 21.93 -1.77 5.06
CA ARG A 196 21.54 -1.01 3.87
C ARG A 196 21.79 -1.79 2.58
N ARG A 197 22.99 -2.38 2.46
CA ARG A 197 23.38 -3.17 1.28
C ARG A 197 22.46 -4.37 1.07
N CYS A 198 22.18 -5.13 2.13
CA CYS A 198 21.33 -6.29 2.03
C CYS A 198 19.86 -5.92 1.78
N HIS A 199 19.36 -4.88 2.46
CA HIS A 199 18.01 -4.37 2.29
C HIS A 199 17.75 -3.88 0.85
N GLU A 200 18.68 -3.10 0.28
CA GLU A 200 18.60 -2.64 -1.12
C GLU A 200 18.59 -3.81 -2.10
N PHE A 201 19.47 -4.80 -1.91
CA PHE A 201 19.53 -6.01 -2.73
C PHE A 201 18.20 -6.78 -2.67
N LEU A 202 17.72 -7.09 -1.46
CA LEU A 202 16.47 -7.83 -1.25
C LEU A 202 15.29 -7.08 -1.84
N ARG A 203 15.19 -5.77 -1.63
CA ARG A 203 14.09 -4.95 -2.17
C ARG A 203 14.08 -5.00 -3.69
N SER A 204 15.24 -4.85 -4.34
CA SER A 204 15.35 -4.98 -5.80
C SER A 204 14.97 -6.37 -6.29
N HIS A 205 15.52 -7.42 -5.67
CA HIS A 205 15.30 -8.81 -6.07
C HIS A 205 13.84 -9.23 -5.93
N LEU A 206 13.22 -8.92 -4.78
CA LEU A 206 11.85 -9.29 -4.47
C LEU A 206 10.84 -8.49 -5.31
N SER A 207 11.09 -7.21 -5.58
CA SER A 207 10.22 -6.42 -6.46
C SER A 207 10.14 -7.00 -7.88
N GLN A 208 11.25 -7.55 -8.40
CA GLN A 208 11.27 -8.19 -9.72
C GLN A 208 10.49 -9.52 -9.71
N SER A 209 10.58 -10.28 -8.62
CA SER A 209 9.87 -11.57 -8.48
C SER A 209 8.34 -11.41 -8.44
N GLN A 210 7.83 -10.30 -7.89
CA GLN A 210 6.38 -10.01 -7.90
C GLN A 210 5.87 -9.57 -9.29
N SER A 211 6.77 -9.29 -10.23
CA SER A 211 6.44 -8.78 -11.57
C SER A 211 6.37 -9.89 -12.65
N GLN A 212 6.67 -11.15 -12.31
CA GLN A 212 6.57 -12.28 -13.24
C GLN A 212 5.22 -13.02 -13.08
N PRO A 213 4.48 -13.26 -14.19
CA PRO A 213 3.15 -13.86 -14.19
C PRO A 213 3.14 -15.37 -13.85
#